data_AF-A0A9P6X3J9-F1
#
_entry.id   AF-A0A9P6X3J9-F1
#
_cell.length_a   1.000
_cell.length_b   1.000
_cell.length_c   1.000
_cell.angle_alpha   90.00
_cell.angle_beta   90.00
_cell.angle_gamma   90.00
#
_symmetry.space_group_name_H-M   'P 1'
#
loop_
_entity.id
_entity.type
_entity.pdbx_description
1 polymer ?
#
loop_
_entity_poly.entity_id
_entity_poly.type
_entity_poly.pdbx_seq_one_letter_code
_entity_poly.pdbx_strand_id
1 'polypeptide(L)'
;MYAVWCTGEHELYDLKTDPFEMNNLYASSDTKLISRLDALLVVLKSCRAHTCRDPWRTLHPGDARVQTLKDALKDEYDGHYAQLKPMRFEACLPYYDPLNELPHHFMTHQTCSGPDRRSQVVLQKKSSLPGTYHALFKLVPASPSTVGDKVPEEDALEPVAVRRELIQTPVDWSKYGFYGFGN
;
A
#
# COMPACT_ATOMS: atom_id res chain seq x y z
N MET A 1 -9.80 -1.76 -14.75
CA MET A 1 -9.40 -2.33 -13.46
C MET A 1 -8.38 -3.42 -13.74
N TYR A 2 -7.35 -3.57 -12.90
CA TYR A 2 -6.37 -4.64 -13.01
C TYR A 2 -6.07 -5.20 -11.62
N ALA A 3 -6.17 -6.52 -11.45
CA ALA A 3 -5.97 -7.20 -10.17
C ALA A 3 -5.24 -8.53 -10.36
N VAL A 4 -4.52 -8.94 -9.32
CA VAL A 4 -3.78 -10.21 -9.25
C VAL A 4 -4.15 -10.91 -7.96
N TRP A 5 -4.51 -12.18 -8.08
CA TRP A 5 -4.91 -13.03 -6.96
C TRP A 5 -3.75 -13.88 -6.47
N CYS A 6 -3.84 -14.37 -5.23
CA CYS A 6 -2.84 -15.29 -4.67
C CYS A 6 -2.77 -16.64 -5.41
N THR A 7 -3.84 -17.01 -6.12
CA THR A 7 -3.91 -18.17 -7.01
C THR A 7 -3.12 -17.98 -8.30
N GLY A 8 -2.63 -16.76 -8.57
CA GLY A 8 -1.95 -16.39 -9.81
C GLY A 8 -2.90 -15.97 -10.93
N GLU A 9 -4.21 -15.97 -10.67
CA GLU A 9 -5.20 -15.44 -11.61
C GLU A 9 -5.07 -13.93 -11.74
N HIS A 10 -5.31 -13.45 -12.96
CA HIS A 10 -5.24 -12.04 -13.30
C HIS A 10 -6.57 -11.59 -13.88
N GLU A 11 -6.96 -10.39 -13.50
CA GLU A 11 -8.18 -9.75 -13.94
C GLU A 11 -7.84 -8.43 -14.60
N LEU A 12 -8.30 -8.22 -15.82
CA LEU A 12 -8.14 -6.97 -16.56
C LEU A 12 -9.46 -6.60 -17.23
N TYR A 13 -10.02 -5.45 -16.84
CA TYR A 13 -11.30 -4.96 -17.34
C TYR A 13 -11.21 -3.53 -17.84
N ASP A 14 -11.84 -3.24 -18.97
CA ASP A 14 -12.12 -1.86 -19.38
C ASP A 14 -13.49 -1.43 -18.82
N LEU A 15 -13.45 -0.65 -17.74
CA LEU A 15 -14.65 -0.19 -17.03
C LEU A 15 -15.54 0.75 -17.85
N LYS A 16 -15.05 1.30 -18.96
CA LYS A 16 -15.87 2.14 -19.85
C LYS A 16 -16.81 1.30 -20.68
N THR A 17 -16.34 0.15 -21.15
CA THR A 17 -17.10 -0.77 -22.00
C THR A 17 -17.75 -1.90 -21.21
N ASP A 18 -17.18 -2.25 -20.06
CA ASP A 18 -17.62 -3.32 -19.17
C ASP A 18 -17.68 -2.84 -17.71
N PRO A 19 -18.70 -2.01 -17.35
CA PRO A 19 -18.83 -1.46 -16.00
C PRO A 19 -19.09 -2.51 -14.91
N PHE A 20 -19.51 -3.72 -15.31
CA PHE A 20 -19.84 -4.83 -14.42
C PHE A 20 -18.74 -5.90 -14.36
N GLU A 21 -17.59 -5.68 -15.02
CA GLU A 21 -16.41 -6.55 -14.95
C GLU A 21 -16.71 -8.02 -15.33
N MET A 22 -17.55 -8.22 -16.34
CA MET A 22 -18.01 -9.53 -16.77
C MET A 22 -17.08 -10.19 -17.80
N ASN A 23 -16.27 -9.40 -18.51
CA ASN A 23 -15.43 -9.85 -19.62
C ASN A 23 -13.95 -9.61 -19.34
N ASN A 24 -13.27 -10.61 -18.77
CA ASN A 24 -11.85 -10.50 -18.47
C ASN A 24 -11.01 -10.48 -19.76
N LEU A 25 -10.27 -9.39 -19.96
CA LEU A 25 -9.44 -9.12 -21.14
C LEU A 25 -8.00 -9.63 -20.99
N TYR A 26 -7.61 -10.17 -19.84
CA TYR A 26 -6.21 -10.50 -19.55
C TYR A 26 -5.59 -11.42 -20.61
N ALA A 27 -6.27 -12.51 -20.99
CA ALA A 27 -5.75 -13.51 -21.91
C ALA A 27 -5.56 -13.00 -23.37
N SER A 28 -6.32 -11.97 -23.77
CA SER A 28 -6.26 -11.39 -25.11
C SER A 28 -5.47 -10.07 -25.17
N SER A 29 -4.99 -9.59 -24.03
CA SER A 29 -4.29 -8.31 -23.93
C SER A 29 -2.83 -8.41 -24.34
N ASP A 30 -2.28 -7.30 -24.80
CA ASP A 30 -0.86 -7.17 -25.15
C ASP A 30 0.02 -7.41 -23.92
N THR A 31 1.04 -8.25 -24.07
CA THR A 31 2.04 -8.54 -23.03
C THR A 31 2.76 -7.27 -22.59
N LYS A 32 2.89 -6.27 -23.48
CA LYS A 32 3.41 -4.95 -23.12
C LYS A 32 2.53 -4.32 -22.06
N LEU A 33 1.23 -4.20 -22.31
CA LEU A 33 0.29 -3.65 -21.35
C LEU A 33 0.37 -4.36 -20.00
N ILE A 34 0.34 -5.69 -20.02
CA ILE A 34 0.44 -6.50 -18.79
C ILE A 34 1.73 -6.19 -18.01
N SER A 35 2.90 -6.20 -18.66
CA SER A 35 4.18 -5.94 -17.98
C SER A 35 4.27 -4.54 -17.32
N ARG A 36 3.59 -3.53 -17.88
CA ARG A 36 3.55 -2.18 -17.28
C ARG A 36 2.59 -2.11 -16.11
N LEU A 37 1.46 -2.81 -16.20
CA LEU A 37 0.50 -2.90 -15.11
C LEU A 37 1.08 -3.70 -13.94
N ASP A 38 1.78 -4.80 -14.20
CA ASP A 38 2.55 -5.55 -13.20
C ASP A 38 3.57 -4.64 -12.50
N ALA A 39 4.36 -3.90 -13.27
CA ALA A 39 5.35 -2.98 -12.72
C ALA A 39 4.73 -1.91 -11.82
N LEU A 40 3.56 -1.37 -12.19
CA LEU A 40 2.80 -0.47 -11.33
C LEU A 40 2.37 -1.16 -10.03
N LEU A 41 1.87 -2.40 -10.07
CA LEU A 41 1.49 -3.12 -8.84
C LEU A 41 2.67 -3.32 -7.89
N VAL A 42 3.88 -3.60 -8.42
CA VAL A 42 5.08 -3.71 -7.58
C VAL A 42 5.39 -2.38 -6.87
N VAL A 43 5.19 -1.22 -7.52
CA VAL A 43 5.32 0.09 -6.85
C VAL A 43 4.22 0.25 -5.80
N LEU A 44 2.98 0.04 -6.21
CA LEU A 44 1.78 0.44 -5.46
C LEU A 44 1.59 -0.38 -4.19
N LYS A 45 2.01 -1.65 -4.15
CA LYS A 45 1.87 -2.48 -2.94
C LYS A 45 2.63 -1.93 -1.72
N SER A 46 3.71 -1.18 -1.95
CA SER A 46 4.60 -0.67 -0.90
C SER A 46 4.76 0.85 -0.90
N CYS A 47 4.00 1.54 -1.76
CA CYS A 47 4.12 2.98 -1.94
C CYS A 47 3.74 3.74 -0.65
N ARG A 48 4.29 4.95 -0.51
CA ARG A 48 3.95 5.86 0.58
C ARG A 48 3.90 7.29 0.08
N ALA A 49 2.85 8.01 0.48
CA ALA A 49 2.67 9.43 0.20
C ALA A 49 2.81 9.76 -1.31
N HIS A 50 3.86 10.48 -1.70
CA HIS A 50 4.03 10.97 -3.06
C HIS A 50 4.26 9.84 -4.07
N THR A 51 4.91 8.73 -3.68
CA THR A 51 5.18 7.61 -4.61
C THR A 51 3.91 6.85 -5.01
N CYS A 52 2.84 6.96 -4.21
CA CYS A 52 1.52 6.41 -4.59
C CYS A 52 0.81 7.28 -5.64
N ARG A 53 1.06 8.59 -5.63
CA ARG A 53 0.44 9.54 -6.56
C ARG A 53 1.21 9.67 -7.87
N ASP A 54 2.52 9.44 -7.81
CA ASP A 54 3.41 9.48 -8.96
C ASP A 54 4.28 8.20 -9.02
N PRO A 55 3.67 7.04 -9.35
CA PRO A 55 4.38 5.78 -9.44
C PRO A 55 5.34 5.75 -10.65
N TRP A 56 5.07 6.54 -11.69
CA TRP A 56 5.89 6.58 -12.91
C TRP A 56 7.27 7.16 -12.65
N ARG A 57 7.37 8.22 -11.85
CA ARG A 57 8.66 8.75 -11.40
C ARG A 57 9.47 7.73 -10.58
N THR A 58 8.80 6.80 -9.91
CA THR A 58 9.46 5.72 -9.16
C THR A 58 9.97 4.62 -10.11
N LEU A 59 9.22 4.31 -11.17
CA LEU A 59 9.62 3.36 -12.22
C LEU A 59 10.69 3.92 -13.16
N HIS A 60 10.68 5.22 -13.42
CA HIS A 60 11.59 5.90 -14.34
C HIS A 60 12.32 7.05 -13.64
N PRO A 61 13.28 6.75 -12.74
CA PRO A 61 13.98 7.77 -11.98
C PRO A 61 14.83 8.65 -12.90
N GLY A 62 14.49 9.93 -12.98
CA GLY A 62 15.22 10.93 -13.78
C GLY A 62 14.75 11.07 -15.22
N ASP A 63 13.80 10.25 -15.69
CA ASP A 63 13.21 10.40 -17.02
C ASP A 63 11.79 10.99 -16.92
N ALA A 64 11.68 12.30 -17.19
CA ALA A 64 10.41 13.01 -17.16
C ALA A 64 9.48 12.71 -18.36
N ARG A 65 9.92 11.89 -19.32
CA ARG A 65 9.13 11.52 -20.52
C ARG A 65 8.05 10.50 -20.21
N VAL A 66 8.15 9.77 -19.10
CA VAL A 66 7.17 8.77 -18.69
C VAL A 66 6.38 9.27 -17.49
N GLN A 67 5.17 9.79 -17.74
CA GLN A 67 4.27 10.29 -16.70
C GLN A 67 2.92 9.56 -16.69
N THR A 68 2.64 8.77 -17.73
CA THR A 68 1.38 8.05 -17.88
C THR A 68 1.63 6.62 -18.40
N LEU A 69 0.62 5.76 -18.27
CA LEU A 69 0.64 4.43 -18.86
C LEU A 69 0.89 4.48 -20.38
N LYS A 70 0.32 5.49 -21.06
CA LYS A 70 0.50 5.67 -22.51
C LYS A 70 1.96 5.94 -22.88
N ASP A 71 2.69 6.68 -22.05
CA ASP A 71 4.11 6.94 -22.28
C ASP A 71 4.97 5.70 -22.04
N ALA A 72 4.64 4.94 -20.99
CA ALA A 72 5.32 3.70 -20.63
C ALA A 72 5.14 2.55 -21.63
N LEU A 73 4.11 2.64 -22.49
CA LEU A 73 3.84 1.67 -23.55
C LEU A 73 4.76 1.83 -24.77
N LYS A 74 5.56 2.89 -24.86
CA LYS A 74 6.53 3.04 -25.96
C LYS A 74 7.59 1.93 -25.92
N ASP A 75 7.93 1.44 -27.10
CA ASP A 75 8.87 0.32 -27.30
C ASP A 75 10.26 0.58 -26.71
N GLU A 76 10.67 1.85 -26.63
CA GLU A 76 11.95 2.25 -26.04
C GLU A 76 12.12 1.82 -24.57
N TYR A 77 11.01 1.57 -23.85
CA TYR A 77 11.04 1.11 -22.46
C TYR A 77 10.80 -0.40 -22.30
N ASP A 78 10.57 -1.16 -23.39
CA ASP A 78 10.33 -2.62 -23.32
C ASP A 78 11.42 -3.34 -22.50
N GLY A 79 12.69 -3.01 -22.77
CA GLY A 79 13.82 -3.59 -22.06
C GLY A 79 13.87 -3.27 -20.57
N HIS A 80 13.36 -2.11 -20.14
CA HIS A 80 13.28 -1.75 -18.73
C HIS A 80 12.24 -2.62 -18.00
N TYR A 81 11.05 -2.76 -18.57
CA TYR A 81 9.97 -3.55 -17.97
C TYR A 81 10.23 -5.06 -17.99
N ALA A 82 10.96 -5.57 -19.00
CA ALA A 82 11.33 -6.99 -19.09
C ALA A 82 12.23 -7.48 -17.94
N GLN A 83 12.92 -6.57 -17.24
CA GLN A 83 13.79 -6.89 -16.10
C GLN A 83 13.03 -6.99 -14.78
N LEU A 84 11.79 -6.49 -14.74
CA LEU A 84 10.99 -6.45 -13.52
C LEU A 84 10.31 -7.79 -13.27
N LYS A 85 10.32 -8.23 -12.01
CA LYS A 85 9.54 -9.40 -11.60
C LYS A 85 8.11 -8.95 -11.26
N PRO A 86 7.07 -9.62 -11.77
CA PRO A 86 5.69 -9.27 -11.47
C PRO A 86 5.38 -9.49 -9.98
N MET A 87 4.39 -8.76 -9.49
CA MET A 87 3.88 -8.91 -8.14
C MET A 87 3.16 -10.26 -8.04
N ARG A 88 3.43 -11.02 -6.98
CA ARG A 88 2.68 -12.24 -6.66
C ARG A 88 2.73 -12.53 -5.18
N PHE A 89 1.77 -13.34 -4.75
CA PHE A 89 1.81 -13.95 -3.43
C PHE A 89 2.61 -15.25 -3.50
N GLU A 90 3.31 -15.61 -2.42
CA GLU A 90 3.97 -16.90 -2.30
C GLU A 90 2.95 -18.02 -2.02
N ALA A 91 1.93 -17.74 -1.21
CA ALA A 91 0.82 -18.63 -0.90
C ALA A 91 -0.49 -17.86 -0.65
N CYS A 92 -1.63 -18.56 -0.75
CA CYS A 92 -2.93 -18.05 -0.32
C CYS A 92 -3.12 -18.24 1.20
N LEU A 93 -2.70 -17.26 1.98
CA LEU A 93 -2.85 -17.27 3.44
C LEU A 93 -4.22 -16.71 3.87
N PRO A 94 -4.80 -17.17 5.00
CA PRO A 94 -6.05 -16.62 5.53
C PRO A 94 -5.87 -15.28 6.26
N TYR A 95 -4.67 -14.71 6.24
CA TYR A 95 -4.31 -13.43 6.86
C TYR A 95 -3.34 -12.67 5.97
N TYR A 96 -3.23 -11.36 6.22
CA TYR A 96 -2.27 -10.49 5.55
C TYR A 96 -0.84 -10.71 6.11
N ASP A 97 0.11 -10.98 5.22
CA ASP A 97 1.53 -11.07 5.55
C ASP A 97 2.39 -10.33 4.49
N PRO A 98 3.10 -9.24 4.86
CA PRO A 98 4.00 -8.54 3.94
C PRO A 98 5.12 -9.42 3.38
N LEU A 99 5.56 -10.45 4.11
CA LEU A 99 6.59 -11.39 3.65
C LEU A 99 6.05 -12.41 2.65
N ASN A 100 4.73 -12.50 2.49
CA ASN A 100 4.10 -13.31 1.46
C ASN A 100 4.00 -12.56 0.12
N GLU A 101 4.25 -11.25 0.09
CA GLU A 101 4.15 -10.42 -1.12
C GLU A 101 5.50 -10.27 -1.82
N LEU A 102 5.67 -10.93 -2.95
CA LEU A 102 6.88 -10.87 -3.77
C LEU A 102 6.72 -9.86 -4.92
N PRO A 103 7.82 -9.26 -5.41
CA PRO A 103 9.15 -9.20 -4.79
C PRO A 103 9.17 -8.22 -3.59
N HIS A 104 9.95 -8.50 -2.54
CA HIS A 104 10.00 -7.60 -1.36
C HIS A 104 10.79 -6.31 -1.59
N HIS A 105 11.81 -6.36 -2.45
CA HIS A 105 12.65 -5.20 -2.76
C HIS A 105 12.33 -4.71 -4.16
N PHE A 106 11.88 -3.46 -4.26
CA PHE A 106 11.41 -2.88 -5.51
C PHE A 106 12.53 -2.79 -6.57
N MET A 107 13.79 -2.48 -6.20
CA MET A 107 14.88 -2.32 -7.18
C MET A 107 16.27 -2.48 -6.53
N THR A 108 17.00 -3.59 -6.74
CA THR A 108 18.39 -3.74 -6.25
C THR A 108 19.47 -3.09 -7.16
N HIS A 109 19.08 -2.31 -8.17
CA HIS A 109 20.05 -1.59 -9.03
C HIS A 109 20.19 -0.09 -8.72
N GLN A 110 19.56 0.42 -7.65
CA GLN A 110 20.10 1.59 -6.98
C GLN A 110 21.25 1.11 -6.10
N THR A 111 22.47 1.20 -6.62
CA THR A 111 23.63 1.33 -5.73
C THR A 111 23.34 2.54 -4.85
N CYS A 112 23.00 2.29 -3.58
CA CYS A 112 23.10 3.30 -2.54
C CYS A 112 24.58 3.66 -2.37
N SER A 113 25.14 4.41 -3.32
CA SER A 113 26.41 5.12 -3.17
C SER A 113 26.15 6.44 -2.48
N GLY A 114 25.71 6.33 -1.23
CA GLY A 114 25.55 7.41 -0.28
C GLY A 114 25.40 6.80 1.10
N PRO A 115 26.06 7.33 2.15
CA PRO A 115 26.00 6.74 3.49
C PRO A 115 24.65 7.10 4.12
N ASP A 116 23.54 6.64 3.54
CA ASP A 116 22.23 6.74 4.20
C ASP A 116 21.95 5.46 4.97
N ARG A 117 22.28 5.55 6.25
CA ARG A 117 22.19 4.50 7.26
C ARG A 117 20.74 4.29 7.69
N ARG A 118 19.79 4.13 6.76
CA ARG A 118 18.36 4.10 7.09
C ARG A 118 17.52 2.97 6.50
N SER A 119 18.14 2.04 5.79
CA SER A 119 17.47 0.80 5.35
C SER A 119 18.13 -0.43 5.97
N GLN A 120 18.30 -0.42 7.29
CA GLN A 120 18.25 -1.70 8.00
C GLN A 120 16.78 -1.99 8.25
N VAL A 121 16.36 -3.18 7.84
CA VAL A 121 15.18 -3.87 8.37
C VAL A 121 15.21 -3.70 9.87
N VAL A 122 14.43 -2.75 10.38
CA VAL A 122 14.15 -2.66 11.80
C VAL A 122 13.11 -3.76 12.03
N LEU A 123 13.59 -5.00 12.21
CA LEU A 123 13.01 -5.85 13.22
C LEU A 123 12.95 -4.94 14.45
N GLN A 124 11.77 -4.46 14.82
CA GLN A 124 11.60 -3.48 15.88
C GLN A 124 12.15 -4.06 17.18
N LYS A 125 13.44 -3.80 17.41
CA LYS A 125 14.01 -3.69 18.74
C LYS A 125 13.27 -2.53 19.36
N LYS A 126 12.23 -2.84 20.15
CA LYS A 126 11.41 -1.93 20.95
C LYS A 126 12.12 -0.58 21.13
N SER A 127 11.83 0.37 20.24
CA SER A 127 12.21 1.74 20.49
C SER A 127 11.31 2.18 21.62
N SER A 128 11.81 2.11 22.85
CA SER A 128 11.11 2.62 24.01
C SER A 128 10.80 4.08 23.73
N LEU A 129 9.51 4.39 23.52
CA LEU A 129 9.03 5.76 23.48
C LEU A 129 9.60 6.49 24.72
N PRO A 130 10.07 7.75 24.57
CA PRO A 130 10.54 8.52 25.72
C PRO A 130 9.49 8.53 26.83
N GLY A 131 9.90 8.43 28.09
CA GLY A 131 8.99 8.16 29.21
C GLY A 131 7.83 9.15 29.35
N THR A 132 8.00 10.36 28.83
CA THR A 132 7.00 11.42 28.74
C THR A 132 5.77 11.03 27.93
N TYR A 133 5.91 10.17 26.93
CA TYR A 133 4.80 9.71 26.08
C TYR A 133 4.06 8.51 26.68
N HIS A 134 4.59 7.89 27.74
CA HIS A 134 3.88 6.79 28.42
C HIS A 134 2.58 7.25 29.08
N ALA A 135 2.50 8.52 29.47
CA ALA A 135 1.28 9.11 30.02
C ALA A 135 0.13 9.11 29.00
N LEU A 136 0.43 9.20 27.69
CA LEU A 136 -0.60 9.18 26.64
C LEU A 136 -1.27 7.81 26.52
N PHE A 137 -0.57 6.71 26.80
CA PHE A 137 -1.19 5.37 26.83
C PHE A 137 -2.20 5.21 27.97
N LYS A 138 -2.12 6.03 29.03
CA LYS A 138 -3.13 6.04 30.10
C LYS A 138 -4.42 6.75 29.69
N LEU A 139 -4.40 7.51 28.59
CA LEU A 139 -5.59 8.17 28.02
C LEU A 139 -6.36 7.22 27.08
N VAL A 140 -5.73 6.12 26.65
CA VAL A 140 -6.42 5.07 25.90
C VAL A 140 -7.19 4.21 26.90
N PRO A 141 -8.53 4.14 26.80
CA PRO A 141 -9.31 3.25 27.66
C PRO A 141 -8.84 1.82 27.45
N ALA A 142 -8.45 1.13 28.52
CA ALA A 142 -8.18 -0.29 28.45
C ALA A 142 -9.49 -1.02 28.11
N SER A 143 -9.45 -1.91 27.12
CA SER A 143 -10.58 -2.79 26.86
C SER A 143 -10.77 -3.72 28.08
N PRO A 144 -12.02 -3.97 28.51
CA PRO A 144 -12.29 -4.85 29.64
C PRO A 144 -11.95 -6.33 29.35
N SER A 145 -11.69 -6.66 28.08
CA SER A 145 -11.27 -7.97 27.62
C SER A 145 -10.07 -7.89 26.67
N THR A 146 -9.34 -8.99 26.55
CA THR A 146 -8.35 -9.23 25.51
C THR A 146 -9.04 -9.22 24.14
N VAL A 147 -8.53 -8.38 23.23
CA VAL A 147 -9.06 -8.25 21.87
C VAL A 147 -8.94 -9.61 21.16
N GLY A 148 -10.08 -10.18 20.74
CA GLY A 148 -10.13 -11.40 19.94
C GLY A 148 -10.60 -12.67 20.65
N ASP A 149 -10.76 -12.68 21.98
CA ASP A 149 -11.12 -13.92 22.71
C ASP A 149 -12.63 -14.19 22.77
N LYS A 150 -13.48 -13.21 22.41
CA LYS A 150 -14.94 -13.37 22.39
C LYS A 150 -15.57 -12.69 21.17
N VAL A 151 -16.37 -13.44 20.43
CA VAL A 151 -17.35 -12.89 19.50
C VAL A 151 -18.44 -12.21 20.35
N PRO A 152 -18.72 -10.91 20.13
CA PRO A 152 -19.80 -10.23 20.86
C PRO A 152 -21.14 -10.93 20.56
N GLU A 153 -21.93 -11.22 21.60
CA GLU A 153 -23.34 -11.60 21.41
C GLU A 153 -24.14 -10.39 20.86
N GLU A 154 -25.32 -10.62 20.26
CA GLU A 154 -26.10 -9.57 19.57
C GLU A 154 -26.32 -8.32 20.44
N ASP A 155 -26.53 -8.49 21.75
CA ASP A 155 -26.71 -7.41 22.72
C ASP A 155 -25.47 -6.51 22.91
N ALA A 156 -24.28 -7.01 22.56
CA ALA A 156 -23.02 -6.27 22.65
C ALA A 156 -22.67 -5.49 21.36
N LEU A 157 -23.47 -5.66 20.30
CA LEU A 157 -23.40 -4.87 19.07
C LEU A 157 -24.31 -3.63 19.12
N GLU A 158 -25.09 -3.47 20.19
CA GLU A 158 -25.92 -2.29 20.40
C GLU A 158 -25.06 -1.02 20.46
N PRO A 159 -25.36 0.00 19.64
CA PRO A 159 -24.54 1.19 19.55
C PRO A 159 -24.56 1.95 20.89
N VAL A 160 -23.43 1.92 21.60
CA VAL A 160 -23.24 2.76 22.78
C VAL A 160 -23.20 4.21 22.31
N ALA A 161 -24.15 5.02 22.79
CA ALA A 161 -24.20 6.44 22.45
C ALA A 161 -22.89 7.12 22.83
N VAL A 162 -22.20 7.68 21.82
CA VAL A 162 -20.99 8.47 22.02
C VAL A 162 -21.33 9.68 22.90
N ARG A 163 -20.52 9.93 23.93
CA ARG A 163 -20.72 11.10 24.81
C ARG A 163 -20.77 12.39 23.99
N ARG A 164 -21.77 13.24 24.26
CA ARG A 164 -21.98 14.51 23.53
C ARG A 164 -20.76 15.43 23.57
N GLU A 165 -20.00 15.37 24.66
CA GLU A 165 -18.73 16.10 24.84
C GLU A 165 -17.72 15.79 23.72
N LEU A 166 -17.60 14.54 23.29
CA LEU A 166 -16.67 14.12 22.24
C LEU A 166 -17.12 14.58 20.85
N ILE A 167 -18.43 14.72 20.64
CA ILE A 167 -19.02 15.21 19.38
C ILE A 167 -18.91 16.73 19.28
N GLN A 168 -19.10 17.43 20.41
CA GLN A 168 -19.18 18.88 20.46
C GLN A 168 -17.84 19.57 20.67
N THR A 169 -16.79 18.83 21.05
CA THR A 169 -15.47 19.42 21.22
C THR A 169 -14.83 19.65 19.85
N PRO A 170 -14.62 20.91 19.43
CA PRO A 170 -13.88 21.18 18.19
C PRO A 170 -12.42 20.78 18.39
N VAL A 171 -11.96 19.77 17.64
CA VAL A 171 -10.57 19.35 17.63
C VAL A 171 -9.84 20.11 16.53
N ASP A 172 -8.86 20.95 16.91
CA ASP A 172 -7.92 21.54 15.96
C ASP A 172 -6.86 20.51 15.56
N TRP A 173 -7.19 19.73 14.53
CA TRP A 173 -6.34 18.66 14.00
C TRP A 173 -4.98 19.16 13.50
N SER A 174 -4.89 20.44 13.11
CA SER A 174 -3.66 21.08 12.64
C SER A 174 -2.61 21.14 13.75
N LYS A 175 -3.04 21.46 14.98
CA LYS A 175 -2.18 21.48 16.18
C LYS A 175 -1.58 20.11 16.51
N TYR A 176 -2.27 19.03 16.15
CA TYR A 176 -1.83 17.65 16.39
C TYR A 176 -1.12 17.02 15.17
N GLY A 177 -0.79 17.83 14.15
CA GLY A 177 -0.01 17.38 12.99
C GLY A 177 -0.77 16.46 12.03
N PHE A 178 -2.10 16.36 12.15
CA PHE A 178 -2.90 15.49 11.28
C PHE A 178 -3.05 16.04 9.84
N TYR A 179 -2.92 17.36 9.68
CA TYR A 179 -2.96 18.05 8.38
C TYR A 179 -1.73 18.95 8.13
N GLY A 180 -0.65 18.75 8.88
CA GLY A 180 0.60 19.46 8.64
C GLY A 180 1.20 19.02 7.30
N PHE A 181 1.13 19.89 6.29
CA PHE A 181 2.08 19.81 5.19
C PHE A 181 3.46 20.09 5.80
N GLY A 182 4.32 19.09 5.80
CA GLY A 182 5.68 19.24 6.31
C GLY A 182 6.37 20.39 5.58
N ASN A 183 6.67 21.46 6.32
CA ASN A 183 7.70 22.43 5.96
C ASN A 183 9.04 21.92 6.48
#